data_AF-A0A9W6VT76-F1
#
_entry.id   AF-A0A9W6VT76-F1
#
_cell.length_a   1.000
_cell.length_b   1.000
_cell.length_c   1.000
_cell.angle_alpha   90.00
_cell.angle_beta   90.00
_cell.angle_gamma   90.00
#
_symmetry.space_group_name_H-M   'P 1'
#
loop_
_entity.id
_entity.type
_entity.pdbx_description
1 polymer ?
#
loop_
_entity_poly.entity_id
_entity_poly.type
_entity_poly.pdbx_seq_one_letter_code
_entity_poly.pdbx_strand_id
1 'polypeptide(L)' 'MIRVGVPETVAASNAQVFGLIAEGDAAWLSDDVASITGDPPRSLHAFIADHITAFTISRFRHR' A
#
# COMPACT_ATOMS: atom_id res chain seq x y z
N MET A 1 12.98 -3.68 -2.24
CA MET A 1 12.80 -3.16 -0.87
C MET A 1 14.15 -2.94 -0.19
N ILE A 2 14.97 -3.97 0.05
CA ILE A 2 16.30 -3.83 0.69
C ILE A 2 17.21 -2.81 -0.04
N ARG A 3 17.34 -2.93 -1.37
CA ARG A 3 18.16 -2.01 -2.19
C ARG A 3 17.76 -0.54 -2.07
N VAL A 4 16.52 -0.26 -1.70
CA VAL A 4 15.99 1.11 -1.54
C VAL A 4 15.89 1.50 -0.05
N GLY A 5 16.54 0.76 0.84
CA GLY A 5 16.71 1.13 2.26
C GLY A 5 15.67 0.55 3.22
N VAL A 6 14.78 -0.34 2.79
CA VAL A 6 13.85 -1.01 3.70
C VAL A 6 14.60 -2.03 4.56
N PRO A 7 14.45 -2.04 5.90
CA PRO A 7 15.08 -3.04 6.77
C PRO A 7 14.76 -4.47 6.34
N GLU A 8 15.73 -5.38 6.43
CA GLU A 8 15.60 -6.74 5.90
C GLU A 8 14.40 -7.51 6.47
N THR A 9 14.16 -7.41 7.78
CA THR A 9 13.01 -8.05 8.44
C THR A 9 11.67 -7.54 7.90
N VAL A 10 11.57 -6.24 7.64
CA VAL A 10 10.38 -5.61 7.03
C VAL A 10 10.24 -6.02 5.58
N ALA A 11 11.35 -6.06 4.83
CA ALA A 11 11.33 -6.47 3.42
C ALA A 11 10.91 -7.93 3.24
N ALA A 12 11.39 -8.83 4.11
CA ALA A 12 11.01 -10.24 4.13
C ALA A 12 9.53 -10.43 4.48
N SER A 13 9.05 -9.72 5.52
CA SER A 13 7.64 -9.74 5.90
C SER A 13 6.73 -9.25 4.76
N ASN A 14 7.08 -8.13 4.10
CA ASN A 14 6.30 -7.64 2.97
C ASN A 14 6.32 -8.60 1.77
N ALA A 15 7.46 -9.25 1.49
CA ALA A 15 7.54 -10.25 0.42
C ALA A 15 6.59 -11.43 0.67
N GLN A 16 6.48 -11.89 1.92
CA GLN A 16 5.52 -12.93 2.30
C GLN A 16 4.07 -12.47 2.08
N VAL A 17 3.72 -11.27 2.53
CA VAL A 17 2.37 -10.70 2.37
C VAL A 17 1.99 -10.58 0.89
N PHE A 18 2.92 -10.14 0.03
CA PHE A 18 2.65 -10.08 -1.41
C PHE A 18 2.39 -11.45 -2.03
N GLY A 19 3.03 -12.52 -1.53
CA GLY A 19 2.72 -13.89 -1.93
C GLY A 19 1.28 -14.27 -1.60
N LEU A 20 0.83 -14.02 -0.36
CA LEU A 20 -0.54 -14.29 0.09
C LEU A 20 -1.58 -13.50 -0.74
N ILE A 21 -1.31 -12.22 -1.01
CA ILE A 21 -2.17 -11.40 -1.86
C ILE A 21 -2.29 -11.99 -3.27
N ALA A 22 -1.19 -12.48 -3.85
CA ALA A 22 -1.19 -13.12 -5.16
C ALA A 22 -2.01 -14.42 -5.20
N GLU A 23 -2.14 -15.09 -4.06
CA GLU A 23 -2.99 -16.27 -3.87
C GLU A 23 -4.46 -15.92 -3.55
N GLY A 24 -4.80 -14.63 -3.48
CA GLY A 24 -6.17 -14.15 -3.27
C GLY A 24 -6.55 -13.91 -1.81
N ASP A 25 -5.61 -14.06 -0.86
CA ASP A 25 -5.86 -13.96 0.59
C ASP A 25 -6.31 -12.55 1.05
N ALA A 26 -6.22 -11.55 0.16
CA ALA A 26 -6.66 -10.17 0.40
C ALA A 26 -7.86 -9.73 -0.46
N ALA A 27 -8.52 -10.64 -1.17
CA ALA A 27 -9.60 -10.30 -2.11
C ALA A 27 -11.02 -10.34 -1.50
N TRP A 28 -11.15 -10.68 -0.20
CA TRP A 28 -12.45 -10.68 0.47
C TRP A 28 -13.01 -9.26 0.59
N LEU A 29 -14.31 -9.12 0.40
CA LEU A 29 -15.04 -7.86 0.56
C LEU A 29 -16.06 -7.98 1.69
N SER A 30 -16.23 -6.92 2.46
CA SER A 30 -17.34 -6.73 3.40
C SER A 30 -17.73 -5.26 3.49
N ASP A 31 -18.92 -5.00 4.03
CA ASP A 31 -19.45 -3.65 4.26
C ASP A 31 -19.03 -3.08 5.62
N ASP A 32 -18.07 -3.70 6.30
CA ASP A 32 -17.75 -3.40 7.71
C ASP A 32 -17.25 -1.97 7.91
N VAL A 33 -16.53 -1.42 6.95
CA VAL A 33 -16.07 -0.01 7.04
C VAL A 33 -17.28 0.93 7.08
N ALA A 34 -18.25 0.72 6.19
CA ALA A 34 -19.46 1.55 6.15
C ALA A 34 -20.33 1.31 7.38
N SER A 35 -20.48 0.07 7.83
CA SER A 35 -21.31 -0.26 8.99
C SER A 35 -20.74 0.30 10.31
N ILE A 36 -19.41 0.34 10.46
CA ILE A 36 -18.73 0.82 11.66
C ILE A 36 -18.55 2.33 11.66
N THR A 37 -18.19 2.93 10.52
CA THR A 37 -17.82 4.35 10.46
C THR A 37 -18.95 5.26 9.98
N GLY A 38 -19.99 4.70 9.37
CA GLY A 38 -21.10 5.44 8.75
C GLY A 38 -20.80 5.95 7.33
N ASP A 39 -19.53 5.88 6.90
CA ASP A 39 -19.08 6.35 5.59
C ASP A 39 -18.51 5.18 4.76
N PRO A 40 -18.70 5.18 3.42
CA PRO A 40 -18.07 4.19 2.56
C PRO A 40 -16.54 4.30 2.60
N PRO A 41 -15.81 3.18 2.40
CA PRO A 41 -14.36 3.22 2.32
C PRO A 41 -13.90 4.15 1.20
N ARG A 42 -12.84 4.92 1.47
CA ARG A 42 -12.22 5.79 0.46
C ARG A 42 -11.69 4.94 -0.70
N SER A 43 -11.93 5.38 -1.93
CA SER A 43 -11.39 4.71 -3.10
C SER A 43 -9.87 4.86 -3.21
N LEU A 44 -9.22 3.87 -3.83
CA LEU A 44 -7.79 3.94 -4.14
C LEU A 44 -7.45 5.17 -4.98
N HIS A 45 -8.31 5.54 -5.94
CA HIS A 45 -8.12 6.73 -6.76
C HIS A 45 -8.05 8.01 -5.92
N ALA A 46 -9.01 8.20 -5.00
CA ALA A 46 -9.01 9.37 -4.12
C ALA A 46 -7.75 9.39 -3.23
N PHE A 47 -7.38 8.25 -2.65
CA PHE A 47 -6.16 8.15 -1.86
C PHE A 47 -4.90 8.53 -2.66
N ILE A 48 -4.76 8.02 -3.88
CA ILE A 48 -3.62 8.33 -4.76
C ILE A 48 -3.61 9.82 -5.12
N ALA A 49 -4.75 10.40 -5.47
CA ALA A 49 -4.86 11.82 -5.80
C ALA A 49 -4.37 12.70 -4.64
N ASP A 50 -4.73 12.35 -3.41
CA ASP A 50 -4.33 13.10 -2.20
C ASP A 50 -2.83 12.98 -1.89
N HIS A 51 -2.17 11.88 -2.29
CA HIS A 51 -0.80 11.55 -1.86
C HIS A 51 0.22 11.45 -3.01
N ILE A 52 -0.16 11.79 -4.24
CA ILE A 52 0.69 11.58 -5.43
C ILE A 52 2.07 12.27 -5.33
N THR A 53 2.15 13.38 -4.59
CA THR A 53 3.39 14.13 -4.37
C THR A 53 4.45 13.31 -3.64
N ALA A 54 4.05 12.41 -2.73
CA ALA A 54 4.97 11.51 -2.02
C ALA A 54 5.64 10.49 -2.96
N PHE A 55 5.04 10.20 -4.11
CA PHE A 55 5.52 9.21 -5.09
C PHE A 55 6.17 9.81 -6.32
N THR A 56 6.10 11.14 -6.50
CA THR A 56 6.53 11.82 -7.73
C THR A 56 7.81 12.66 -7.57
N ILE A 57 8.31 12.86 -6.35
CA ILE A 57 9.60 13.52 -6.11
C ILE A 57 10.72 12.47 -6.07
N SER A 58 11.27 12.17 -7.24
CA SER A 58 12.66 11.74 -7.38
C SER A 58 13.23 12.31 -8.68
N ARG A 59 13.65 13.57 -8.62
CA ARG A 59 14.58 14.13 -9.61
C ARG A 59 15.71 14.81 -8.86
N PHE A 60 16.90 14.22 -9.01
CA PHE A 60 18.22 14.68 -8.55
C PHE A 60 18.60 14.44 -7.08
N ARG A 61 19.19 13.27 -6.83
CA ARG A 61 20.42 13.17 -6.03
C ARG A 61 21.23 11.94 -6.44
N HIS A 62 22.21 12.17 -7.31
CA HIS A 62 23.60 11.69 -7.25
C HIS A 62 24.26 11.87 -8.63
N ARG A 63 25.03 12.96 -8.76
CA ARG A 63 26.35 12.85 -9.38
C ARG A 63 27.26 12.10 -8.42
#